data_AF-A0A0C2BNM0-F1
#
_entry.id   AF-A0A0C2BNM0-F1
#
_cell.length_a   1.000
_cell.length_b   1.000
_cell.length_c   1.000
_cell.angle_alpha   90.00
_cell.angle_beta   90.00
_cell.angle_gamma   90.00
#
_symmetry.space_group_name_H-M   'P 1'
#
loop_
_entity.id
_entity.type
_entity.pdbx_description
1 polymer ?
#
loop_
_entity_poly.entity_id
_entity_poly.type
_entity_poly.pdbx_seq_one_letter_code
_entity_poly.pdbx_strand_id
1 'polypeptide(L)'
;MWQPTALVLLTLAACMAYPSSGGLDVEKLGAGGKKFFMDMTKQVMGVPSLKPENLAAQSFFRSFLDKYTKLDDKVKKDMEQHVPTATKIFNQAAKKYNVDPMQAFQMLSTFFENFKKGASGNIAKQGVKMAGKLFGKGN
;
A
#
# COMPACT_ATOMS: atom_id res chain seq x y z
N MET A 1 -27.20 28.96 23.06
CA MET A 1 -26.39 27.82 23.56
C MET A 1 -26.66 26.67 22.61
N TRP A 2 -25.77 26.47 21.62
CA TRP A 2 -24.71 25.46 21.63
C TRP A 2 -25.23 24.06 21.30
N GLN A 3 -25.10 23.67 20.03
CA GLN A 3 -24.84 22.29 19.57
C GLN A 3 -24.21 22.38 18.16
N PRO A 4 -22.87 22.44 18.04
CA PRO A 4 -22.19 22.29 16.77
C PRO A 4 -21.76 20.82 16.55
N THR A 5 -22.66 19.86 16.78
CA THR A 5 -22.29 18.43 16.79
C THR A 5 -22.66 17.69 15.51
N ALA A 6 -23.38 18.31 14.58
CA ALA A 6 -23.85 17.64 13.36
C ALA A 6 -22.88 17.72 12.15
N LEU A 7 -21.80 18.50 12.25
CA LEU A 7 -20.93 18.82 11.10
C LEU A 7 -19.64 17.98 11.00
N VAL A 8 -19.44 16.99 11.87
CA VAL A 8 -18.18 16.22 11.93
C VAL A 8 -18.21 14.91 11.10
N LEU A 9 -19.38 14.47 10.62
CA LEU A 9 -19.52 13.15 9.98
C LEU A 9 -19.38 13.12 8.45
N LEU A 10 -19.05 14.25 7.80
CA LEU A 10 -19.16 14.38 6.34
C LEU A 10 -17.83 14.67 5.60
N THR A 11 -16.70 14.13 6.07
CA THR A 11 -15.39 14.27 5.36
C THR A 11 -14.63 12.97 5.09
N LEU A 12 -15.18 11.79 5.38
CA LEU A 12 -14.51 10.50 5.11
C LEU A 12 -15.07 9.73 3.89
N ALA A 13 -16.08 10.26 3.20
CA ALA A 13 -16.67 9.63 2.01
C ALA A 13 -15.87 9.85 0.70
N ALA A 14 -14.57 10.11 0.80
CA ALA A 14 -13.62 9.96 -0.30
C ALA A 14 -12.72 8.75 -0.03
N CYS A 15 -13.33 7.63 0.37
CA CYS A 15 -12.74 6.32 0.12
C CYS A 15 -12.55 6.24 -1.40
N MET A 16 -11.33 6.53 -1.85
CA MET A 16 -10.89 6.30 -3.21
C MET A 16 -11.41 4.93 -3.60
N ALA A 17 -12.33 4.89 -4.57
CA ALA A 17 -12.68 3.68 -5.27
C ALA A 17 -11.35 3.15 -5.83
N TYR A 18 -10.71 2.25 -5.09
CA TYR A 18 -9.48 1.59 -5.50
C TYR A 18 -9.87 0.80 -6.75
N PRO A 19 -9.36 1.14 -7.94
CA PRO A 19 -9.59 0.28 -9.08
C PRO A 19 -8.93 -1.07 -8.75
N SER A 20 -9.75 -2.12 -8.72
CA SER A 20 -9.37 -3.53 -8.48
C SER A 20 -8.39 -4.12 -9.51
N SER A 21 -7.71 -3.29 -10.29
CA SER A 21 -6.83 -3.66 -11.40
C SER A 21 -5.56 -2.82 -11.54
N GLY A 22 -5.29 -1.89 -10.63
CA GLY A 22 -4.06 -1.09 -10.65
C GLY A 22 -2.85 -1.89 -10.14
N GLY A 23 -2.40 -2.88 -10.91
CA GLY A 23 -1.13 -3.53 -10.67
C GLY A 23 -0.05 -2.46 -10.53
N LEU A 24 0.68 -2.51 -9.43
CA LEU A 24 1.95 -1.78 -9.34
C LEU A 24 2.78 -2.25 -10.54
N ASP A 25 2.92 -1.39 -11.56
CA ASP A 25 3.68 -1.67 -12.78
C ASP A 25 5.19 -1.59 -12.44
N VAL A 26 5.62 -2.37 -11.45
CA VAL A 26 6.98 -2.42 -10.92
C VAL A 26 7.97 -2.78 -12.03
N GLU A 27 7.52 -3.49 -13.05
CA GLU A 27 8.31 -3.86 -14.23
C GLU A 27 8.84 -2.65 -14.99
N LYS A 28 8.12 -1.52 -14.98
CA LYS A 28 8.51 -0.26 -15.64
C LYS A 28 9.39 0.63 -14.77
N LEU A 29 9.52 0.34 -13.48
CA LEU A 29 10.40 1.10 -12.59
C LEU A 29 11.88 0.87 -12.94
N GLY A 30 12.68 1.92 -12.74
CA GLY A 30 14.13 1.82 -12.69
C GLY A 30 14.61 0.93 -11.54
N ALA A 31 15.90 0.59 -11.53
CA ALA A 31 16.48 -0.31 -10.53
C ALA A 31 16.24 0.14 -9.08
N GLY A 32 16.30 1.45 -8.80
CA GLY A 32 16.02 2.01 -7.48
C GLY A 32 14.57 1.80 -7.03
N GLY A 33 13.60 2.10 -7.91
CA GLY A 33 12.18 1.89 -7.62
C GLY A 33 11.85 0.41 -7.44
N LYS A 34 12.36 -0.47 -8.31
CA LYS A 34 12.21 -1.93 -8.18
C LYS A 34 12.74 -2.44 -6.85
N LYS A 35 13.95 -2.02 -6.48
CA LYS A 35 14.56 -2.41 -5.19
C LYS A 35 13.71 -1.95 -4.02
N PHE A 36 13.27 -0.69 -4.01
CA PHE A 36 12.39 -0.15 -2.97
C PHE A 36 11.10 -0.98 -2.81
N PHE A 37 10.38 -1.24 -3.91
CA PHE A 37 9.16 -2.04 -3.86
C PHE A 37 9.41 -3.49 -3.44
N MET A 38 10.51 -4.11 -3.87
CA MET A 38 10.85 -5.47 -3.47
C MET A 38 11.16 -5.55 -1.96
N ASP A 39 11.95 -4.61 -1.43
CA ASP A 39 12.26 -4.51 0.00
C ASP A 39 11.01 -4.27 0.83
N MET A 40 10.17 -3.32 0.40
CA MET A 40 8.88 -3.03 0.99
C MET A 40 7.97 -4.28 1.00
N THR A 41 7.89 -4.99 -0.13
CA THR A 41 7.05 -6.20 -0.26
C THR A 41 7.53 -7.31 0.66
N LYS A 42 8.84 -7.53 0.77
CA LYS A 42 9.40 -8.52 1.71
C LYS A 42 9.07 -8.16 3.15
N GLN A 43 9.28 -6.90 3.52
CA GLN A 43 9.02 -6.41 4.88
C GLN A 43 7.53 -6.53 5.23
N VAL A 44 6.61 -6.06 4.37
CA VAL A 44 5.17 -6.06 4.64
C VAL A 44 4.57 -7.49 4.73
N MET A 45 5.13 -8.44 3.97
CA MET A 45 4.70 -9.84 4.05
C MET A 45 5.05 -10.48 5.39
N GLY A 46 6.18 -10.06 6.01
CA GLY A 46 6.57 -10.48 7.35
C GLY A 46 5.79 -9.82 8.49
N VAL A 47 5.00 -8.78 8.22
CA VAL A 47 4.18 -8.13 9.23
C VAL A 47 2.87 -8.90 9.43
N PRO A 48 2.58 -9.43 10.63
CA PRO A 48 1.44 -10.33 10.86
C PRO A 48 0.10 -9.60 10.75
N SER A 49 0.00 -8.38 11.27
CA SER A 49 -1.16 -7.52 11.15
C SER A 49 -0.69 -6.11 10.84
N LEU A 50 -1.33 -5.47 9.86
CA LEU A 50 -1.00 -4.10 9.45
C LEU A 50 -1.84 -3.05 10.19
N LYS A 51 -2.65 -3.47 11.16
CA LYS A 51 -3.45 -2.55 11.97
C LYS A 51 -2.53 -1.52 12.66
N PRO A 52 -2.86 -0.22 12.63
CA PRO A 52 -2.01 0.83 13.22
C PRO A 52 -1.74 0.67 14.72
N GLU A 53 -2.58 -0.07 15.43
CA GLU A 53 -2.45 -0.39 16.85
C GLU A 53 -1.33 -1.41 17.11
N ASN A 54 -0.93 -2.19 16.10
CA ASN A 54 0.08 -3.22 16.23
C ASN A 54 1.50 -2.61 16.20
N LEU A 55 2.32 -2.93 17.20
CA LEU A 55 3.68 -2.40 17.31
C LEU A 55 4.58 -2.78 16.12
N ALA A 56 4.42 -3.98 15.55
CA ALA A 56 5.16 -4.40 14.36
C ALA A 56 4.72 -3.59 13.12
N ALA A 57 3.42 -3.31 12.99
CA ALA A 57 2.90 -2.45 11.92
C ALA A 57 3.43 -1.02 12.04
N GLN A 58 3.37 -0.42 13.23
CA GLN A 58 3.91 0.92 13.47
C GLN A 58 5.41 0.98 13.13
N SER A 59 6.18 -0.02 13.57
CA SER A 59 7.62 -0.09 13.29
C SER A 59 7.89 -0.19 11.79
N PHE A 60 7.13 -1.04 11.09
CA PHE A 60 7.17 -1.13 9.64
C PHE A 60 6.81 0.21 8.98
N PHE A 61 5.73 0.87 9.38
CA PHE A 61 5.30 2.15 8.79
C PHE A 61 6.32 3.27 9.02
N ARG A 62 6.90 3.37 10.22
CA ARG A 62 7.97 4.34 10.53
C ARG A 62 9.18 4.09 9.64
N SER A 63 9.65 2.85 9.58
CA SER A 63 10.77 2.45 8.72
C SER A 63 10.47 2.69 7.24
N PHE A 64 9.25 2.41 6.80
CA PHE A 64 8.80 2.63 5.43
C PHE A 64 8.85 4.12 5.07
N LEU A 65 8.26 4.98 5.90
CA LEU A 65 8.26 6.42 5.69
C LEU A 65 9.67 7.02 5.73
N ASP A 66 10.52 6.57 6.65
CA ASP A 66 11.92 6.98 6.73
C ASP A 66 12.68 6.63 5.43
N LYS A 67 12.56 5.38 4.96
CA LYS A 67 13.18 4.95 3.70
C LYS A 67 12.62 5.71 2.51
N TYR A 68 11.30 5.90 2.44
CA TYR A 68 10.63 6.60 1.35
C TYR A 68 11.04 8.07 1.26
N THR A 69 11.07 8.78 2.39
CA THR A 69 11.43 10.20 2.43
C THR A 69 12.89 10.45 2.05
N LYS A 70 13.77 9.47 2.31
CA LYS A 70 15.19 9.50 1.95
C LYS A 70 15.52 8.97 0.55
N LEU A 71 14.53 8.53 -0.24
CA LEU A 71 14.77 8.16 -1.63
C LEU A 71 15.27 9.35 -2.44
N ASP A 72 16.24 9.10 -3.34
CA ASP A 72 16.69 10.06 -4.34
C ASP A 72 15.51 10.60 -5.16
N ASP A 73 15.56 11.89 -5.51
CA ASP A 73 14.53 12.55 -6.32
C ASP A 73 14.29 11.85 -7.66
N LYS A 74 15.34 11.27 -8.26
CA LYS A 74 15.20 10.51 -9.51
C LYS A 74 14.33 9.26 -9.31
N VAL A 75 14.47 8.58 -8.18
CA VAL A 75 13.67 7.38 -7.86
C VAL A 75 12.24 7.78 -7.51
N LYS A 76 12.04 8.88 -6.77
CA LYS A 76 10.70 9.41 -6.50
C LYS A 76 9.97 9.77 -7.80
N LYS A 77 10.62 10.48 -8.73
CA LYS A 77 10.03 10.83 -10.03
C LYS A 77 9.68 9.59 -10.87
N ASP A 78 10.57 8.59 -10.90
CA ASP A 78 10.32 7.31 -11.56
C ASP A 78 9.08 6.60 -10.98
N MET A 79 8.94 6.63 -9.65
CA MET A 79 7.76 6.12 -8.97
C MET A 79 6.50 6.95 -9.23
N GLU A 80 6.59 8.27 -9.30
CA GLU A 80 5.47 9.14 -9.68
C GLU A 80 4.97 8.85 -11.10
N GLN A 81 5.89 8.56 -12.01
CA GLN A 81 5.58 8.28 -13.42
C GLN A 81 4.94 6.90 -13.63
N HIS A 82 5.48 5.86 -12.98
CA HIS A 82 5.10 4.48 -13.27
C HIS A 82 4.14 3.86 -12.24
N VAL A 83 4.10 4.39 -11.02
CA VAL A 83 3.20 3.93 -9.94
C VAL A 83 2.52 5.10 -9.22
N PRO A 84 1.87 6.04 -9.95
CA PRO A 84 1.39 7.32 -9.43
C PRO A 84 0.46 7.20 -8.23
N THR A 85 -0.41 6.18 -8.23
CA THR A 85 -1.39 5.96 -7.16
C THR A 85 -0.72 5.64 -5.83
N ALA A 86 0.23 4.70 -5.83
CA ALA A 86 0.97 4.34 -4.62
C ALA A 86 1.82 5.52 -4.13
N THR A 87 2.53 6.18 -5.05
CA THR A 87 3.37 7.33 -4.74
C THR A 87 2.59 8.49 -4.14
N LYS A 88 1.37 8.75 -4.63
CA LYS A 88 0.47 9.76 -4.03
C LYS A 88 0.12 9.44 -2.57
N ILE A 89 -0.20 8.18 -2.28
CA ILE A 89 -0.51 7.74 -0.91
C ILE A 89 0.72 7.89 -0.01
N PHE A 90 1.90 7.48 -0.49
CA PHE A 90 3.14 7.58 0.27
C PHE A 90 3.51 9.05 0.56
N ASN A 91 3.36 9.94 -0.43
CA ASN A 91 3.54 11.38 -0.25
C ASN A 91 2.57 11.97 0.78
N GLN A 92 1.29 11.59 0.75
CA GLN A 92 0.30 12.05 1.72
C GLN A 92 0.60 11.54 3.13
N ALA A 93 0.96 10.26 3.27
CA ALA A 93 1.34 9.67 4.54
C ALA A 93 2.60 10.32 5.11
N ALA A 94 3.63 10.57 4.30
CA ALA A 94 4.85 11.24 4.73
C ALA A 94 4.60 12.67 5.22
N LYS A 95 3.76 13.44 4.50
CA LYS A 95 3.37 14.79 4.93
C LYS A 95 2.62 14.76 6.25
N LYS A 96 1.66 13.83 6.41
CA LYS A 96 0.86 13.71 7.61
C LYS A 96 1.62 13.15 8.80
N TYR A 97 2.64 12.34 8.59
CA TYR A 97 3.40 11.72 9.68
C TYR A 97 4.02 12.74 10.64
N ASN A 98 4.41 13.92 10.16
CA ASN A 98 4.94 15.00 11.00
C ASN A 98 3.87 15.75 11.82
N VAL A 99 2.58 15.57 11.49
CA VAL A 99 1.45 16.30 12.10
C VAL A 99 0.59 15.35 12.93
N ASP A 100 0.18 14.24 12.32
CA ASP A 100 -0.62 13.17 12.91
C ASP A 100 -0.08 11.80 12.42
N PRO A 101 0.84 11.19 13.21
CA PRO A 101 1.41 9.89 12.90
C PRO A 101 0.36 8.78 12.78
N MET A 102 -0.72 8.84 13.57
CA MET A 102 -1.73 7.79 13.58
C MET A 102 -2.55 7.81 12.28
N GLN A 103 -2.91 9.00 11.79
CA GLN A 103 -3.61 9.14 10.52
C GLN A 103 -2.71 8.72 9.33
N ALA A 104 -1.40 9.01 9.39
CA ALA A 104 -0.45 8.50 8.41
C ALA A 104 -0.39 6.96 8.41
N PHE A 105 -0.36 6.34 9.59
CA PHE A 105 -0.39 4.88 9.71
C PHE A 105 -1.70 4.26 9.25
N GLN A 106 -2.85 4.90 9.46
CA GLN A 106 -4.13 4.43 8.93
C GLN A 106 -4.16 4.39 7.40
N MET A 107 -3.61 5.41 6.73
CA MET A 107 -3.46 5.43 5.28
C MET A 107 -2.59 4.29 4.78
N LEU A 108 -1.42 4.10 5.41
CA LEU A 108 -0.49 3.03 5.04
C LEU A 108 -1.09 1.65 5.33
N SER A 109 -1.74 1.46 6.47
CA SER A 109 -2.47 0.23 6.80
C SER A 109 -3.46 -0.13 5.71
N THR A 110 -4.32 0.81 5.31
CA THR A 110 -5.34 0.58 4.29
C THR A 110 -4.72 0.17 2.96
N PHE A 111 -3.68 0.88 2.52
CA PHE A 111 -2.96 0.56 1.30
C PHE A 111 -2.33 -0.84 1.37
N PHE A 112 -1.59 -1.13 2.44
CA PHE A 112 -0.82 -2.36 2.56
C PHE A 112 -1.70 -3.59 2.81
N GLU A 113 -2.83 -3.46 3.49
CA GLU A 113 -3.81 -4.54 3.62
C GLU A 113 -4.43 -4.89 2.28
N ASN A 114 -4.80 -3.89 1.48
CA ASN A 114 -5.30 -4.09 0.12
C ASN A 114 -4.21 -4.68 -0.79
N PHE A 115 -2.96 -4.23 -0.64
CA PHE A 115 -1.81 -4.80 -1.34
C PHE A 115 -1.60 -6.29 -1.01
N LYS A 116 -1.59 -6.67 0.29
CA LYS A 116 -1.46 -8.08 0.70
C LYS A 116 -2.63 -8.94 0.19
N LYS A 117 -3.86 -8.42 0.25
CA LYS A 117 -5.05 -9.11 -0.29
C LYS A 117 -4.97 -9.28 -1.80
N GLY A 118 -4.56 -8.25 -2.53
CA GLY A 118 -4.39 -8.29 -3.99
C GLY A 118 -3.29 -9.26 -4.42
N ALA A 119 -2.14 -9.25 -3.74
CA ALA A 119 -1.06 -10.20 -3.98
C ALA A 119 -1.50 -11.65 -3.72
N SER A 120 -2.16 -11.90 -2.59
CA SER A 120 -2.69 -13.22 -2.24
C SER A 120 -3.78 -13.68 -3.21
N GLY A 121 -4.66 -12.77 -3.66
CA GLY A 121 -5.72 -13.05 -4.62
C GLY A 121 -5.21 -13.40 -6.01
N ASN A 122 -4.16 -12.74 -6.49
CA ASN A 122 -3.51 -13.10 -7.76
C ASN A 122 -2.82 -14.47 -7.68
N ILE A 123 -2.14 -14.76 -6.57
CA ILE A 123 -1.53 -16.07 -6.32
C ILE A 123 -2.61 -17.17 -6.24
N ALA A 124 -3.70 -16.93 -5.53
CA ALA A 124 -4.82 -17.87 -5.44
C ALA A 124 -5.46 -18.12 -6.82
N LYS A 125 -5.69 -17.08 -7.61
CA LYS A 125 -6.21 -17.22 -8.99
C LYS A 125 -5.23 -17.99 -9.89
N GLN A 126 -3.92 -17.76 -9.77
CA GLN A 126 -2.91 -18.53 -10.50
C GLN A 126 -2.83 -19.99 -10.04
N GLY A 127 -2.94 -20.25 -8.73
CA GLY A 127 -2.99 -21.58 -8.14
C GLY A 127 -4.21 -22.37 -8.61
N VAL A 128 -5.40 -21.75 -8.61
CA VAL A 128 -6.64 -22.35 -9.15
C VAL A 128 -6.51 -22.60 -10.66
N LYS A 129 -5.92 -21.68 -11.43
CA LYS A 129 -5.71 -21.86 -12.88
C LYS A 129 -4.70 -22.97 -13.19
N MET A 130 -3.65 -23.13 -12.39
CA MET A 130 -2.69 -24.23 -12.52
C MET A 130 -3.30 -25.56 -12.09
N ALA A 131 -4.00 -25.61 -10.96
CA ALA A 131 -4.73 -26.79 -10.51
C ALA A 131 -5.77 -27.21 -11.56
N GLY A 132 -6.56 -26.28 -12.10
CA GLY A 132 -7.52 -26.56 -13.16
C GLY A 132 -6.89 -27.11 -14.45
N LYS A 133 -5.65 -26.72 -14.79
CA LYS A 133 -4.89 -27.32 -15.90
C LYS A 133 -4.35 -28.72 -15.60
N LEU A 134 -4.01 -29.01 -14.35
CA LEU A 134 -3.49 -30.32 -13.92
C LEU A 134 -4.62 -31.34 -13.74
N PHE A 135 -5.77 -30.91 -13.21
CA PHE A 135 -6.94 -31.75 -12.98
C PHE A 135 -7.94 -31.76 -14.17
N GLY A 136 -7.78 -30.86 -15.14
CA GLY A 136 -8.64 -30.77 -16.32
C GLY A 136 -8.12 -31.51 -17.57
N LYS A 137 -6.96 -32.17 -17.50
CA LYS A 137 -6.44 -33.01 -18.60
C LYS A 137 -6.79 -34.48 -18.36
N GLY A 138 -8.08 -34.74 -18.23
CA GLY A 138 -8.66 -36.06 -18.02
C GLY A 138 -10.07 -36.09 -18.57
N ASN A 139 -10.19 -35.90 -19.89
CA ASN A 139 -11.24 -36.46 -20.74
C ASN A 139 -10.84 -36.28 -22.21
#